data_AF-A0A7V9SEP3-F1
#
_entry.id   AF-A0A7V9SEP3-F1
#
_cell.length_a   1.000
_cell.length_b   1.000
_cell.length_c   1.000
_cell.angle_alpha   90.00
_cell.angle_beta   90.00
_cell.angle_gamma   90.00
#
_symmetry.space_group_name_H-M   'P 1'
#
loop_
_entity.id
_entity.type
_entity.pdbx_description
1 polymer ?
#
loop_
_entity_poly.entity_id
_entity_poly.type
_entity_poly.pdbx_seq_one_letter_code
_entity_poly.pdbx_strand_id
1 'polypeptide(L)'
;MSSARARGVTSRLAMPWHIIRLWLLLSLAALLLGLLLAPRTVLADDHLNHAGLVVRDAEGRVTYAWVPFAEEEIDGIALLKRSGIPVVTVGFGALGEGVCAIGGQGCGVSQCRRTVCQASAADAPYWQYFQQDAANPAIWTWQPLGASTTDVQDGDVFGWSWTADEPELPALPVAEIASLAGASDGEGNAPSVRIFLPDGVAAFAAPPAPDMGTTAVAIVILVVIGCSVLLRLTLTPLPPSPVEPGEGGLMRARPLDPRAWLIWAIAASLPLLLGRNPWVLAATLLAVLGVWAAGSRGAAGARWRPLLRLALVFGAVSVLFNLLTVHVGDIIVGTMPESWPIVGGPLTFNALIYGLLSAMAIFALVAVSATLGATLDWSAMMRLLPERMAPLAVAGSIAWSYLPRTVVAFSEIREAQMARGYRPRGIRDVAPLVMPLLAGGLERSMITAEALEARAFGAPLAPELIPRPWQVVSLLVGLIAALTGAFCLALGQMAASAALLALAVLTFAAGLRSRGGRALRRTRYRDPLWERPEWIVSGAAIAVLTVEIVILALDPAAFRYEPYPTLTAPAIALPLLAAFGLLLAPAAVRP
;
A
#
# COMPACT_ATOMS: atom_id res chain seq x y z
N MET A 1 9.10 30.21 -67.46
CA MET A 1 8.62 28.81 -67.47
C MET A 1 9.11 28.10 -66.21
N SER A 2 8.16 27.56 -65.46
CA SER A 2 8.24 26.57 -64.36
C SER A 2 9.08 26.85 -63.10
N SER A 3 8.37 27.32 -62.06
CA SER A 3 8.66 27.10 -60.65
C SER A 3 8.17 25.72 -60.22
N ALA A 4 9.04 24.83 -59.74
CA ALA A 4 8.63 23.55 -59.14
C ALA A 4 8.79 23.61 -57.61
N ARG A 5 7.63 23.71 -56.95
CA ARG A 5 7.42 23.82 -55.51
C ARG A 5 7.45 22.43 -54.88
N ALA A 6 8.57 22.00 -54.29
CA ALA A 6 8.62 20.77 -53.51
C ALA A 6 8.01 21.02 -52.11
N ARG A 7 6.68 20.94 -52.00
CA ARG A 7 5.97 20.80 -50.72
C ARG A 7 6.09 19.35 -50.25
N GLY A 8 7.17 19.04 -49.53
CA GLY A 8 7.24 17.85 -48.70
C GLY A 8 6.52 18.10 -47.38
N VAL A 9 5.22 17.77 -47.35
CA VAL A 9 4.44 17.69 -46.11
C VAL A 9 4.92 16.45 -45.36
N THR A 10 5.96 16.57 -44.54
CA THR A 10 6.20 15.61 -43.46
C THR A 10 5.35 16.05 -42.29
N SER A 11 4.13 15.53 -42.23
CA SER A 11 3.28 15.58 -41.04
C SER A 11 4.07 15.01 -39.87
N ARG A 12 4.58 15.90 -39.00
CA ARG A 12 5.00 15.52 -37.66
C ARG A 12 3.76 14.95 -36.99
N LEU A 13 3.73 13.63 -36.80
CA LEU A 13 2.83 12.97 -35.86
C LEU A 13 3.26 13.35 -34.44
N ALA A 14 3.09 14.64 -34.11
CA ALA A 14 2.97 15.09 -32.74
C ALA A 14 1.57 14.65 -32.29
N MET A 15 1.53 13.77 -31.30
CA MET A 15 0.30 13.25 -30.73
C MET A 15 -0.60 14.44 -30.35
N PRO A 16 -1.77 14.59 -30.97
CA PRO A 16 -2.48 15.85 -30.87
C PRO A 16 -3.18 15.94 -29.51
N TRP A 17 -3.10 17.13 -28.92
CA TRP A 17 -3.62 17.53 -27.60
C TRP A 17 -5.03 17.04 -27.26
N HIS A 18 -5.86 16.73 -28.26
CA HIS A 18 -7.19 16.16 -28.09
C HIS A 18 -7.19 14.72 -27.55
N ILE A 19 -6.18 13.89 -27.85
CA ILE A 19 -6.12 12.51 -27.33
C ILE A 19 -5.78 12.51 -25.82
N ILE A 20 -4.92 13.43 -25.39
CA ILE A 20 -4.56 13.62 -23.97
C ILE A 20 -5.75 14.21 -23.19
N ARG A 21 -6.46 15.16 -23.78
CA ARG A 21 -7.69 15.72 -23.21
C ARG A 21 -8.80 14.67 -23.14
N LEU A 22 -8.93 13.81 -24.16
CA LEU A 22 -9.85 12.67 -24.16
C LEU A 22 -9.50 11.68 -23.05
N TRP A 23 -8.21 11.41 -22.80
CA TRP A 23 -7.75 10.52 -21.73
C TRP A 23 -8.05 11.05 -20.33
N LEU A 24 -7.72 12.32 -20.06
CA LEU A 24 -8.05 12.97 -18.78
C LEU A 24 -9.56 13.09 -18.58
N LEU A 25 -10.32 13.32 -19.65
CA LEU A 25 -11.78 13.37 -19.60
C LEU A 25 -12.39 11.97 -19.43
N LEU A 26 -11.80 10.92 -20.01
CA LEU A 26 -12.25 9.54 -19.84
C LEU A 26 -11.96 9.02 -18.44
N SER A 27 -10.80 9.33 -17.85
CA SER A 27 -10.51 8.96 -16.46
C SER A 27 -11.31 9.79 -15.45
N LEU A 28 -11.53 11.09 -15.71
CA LEU A 28 -12.44 11.92 -14.90
C LEU A 28 -13.90 11.48 -15.05
N ALA A 29 -14.34 11.12 -16.26
CA ALA A 29 -15.67 10.59 -16.52
C ALA A 29 -15.85 9.20 -15.89
N ALA A 30 -14.85 8.32 -15.93
CA ALA A 30 -14.88 7.03 -15.25
C ALA A 30 -14.89 7.19 -13.73
N LEU A 31 -14.19 8.19 -13.18
CA LEU A 31 -14.24 8.56 -11.76
C LEU A 31 -15.64 9.06 -11.36
N LEU A 32 -16.23 9.96 -12.16
CA LEU A 32 -17.59 10.48 -11.94
C LEU A 32 -18.67 9.40 -12.14
N LEU A 33 -18.50 8.54 -13.13
CA LEU A 33 -19.38 7.43 -13.46
C LEU A 33 -19.30 6.34 -12.36
N GLY A 34 -18.11 6.04 -11.84
CA GLY A 34 -17.93 5.16 -10.69
C GLY A 34 -18.53 5.71 -9.39
N LEU A 35 -18.58 7.05 -9.22
CA LEU A 35 -19.32 7.68 -8.13
C LEU A 35 -20.85 7.65 -8.33
N LEU A 36 -21.33 7.69 -9.58
CA LEU A 36 -22.76 7.70 -9.94
C LEU A 36 -23.37 6.29 -10.05
N LEU A 37 -22.54 5.26 -10.31
CA LEU A 37 -22.92 3.84 -10.42
C LEU A 37 -22.54 3.01 -9.20
N ALA A 38 -22.41 3.63 -8.02
CA ALA A 38 -22.42 2.89 -6.77
C ALA A 38 -23.69 1.99 -6.77
N PRO A 39 -23.55 0.66 -6.73
CA PRO A 39 -24.65 -0.25 -7.05
C PRO A 39 -25.80 -0.08 -6.06
N ARG A 40 -27.03 0.04 -6.60
CA ARG A 40 -28.24 -0.37 -5.89
C ARG A 40 -28.41 -1.86 -6.16
N THR A 41 -28.38 -2.66 -5.12
CA THR A 41 -28.50 -4.12 -5.19
C THR A 41 -29.90 -4.50 -5.67
N VAL A 42 -29.96 -5.19 -6.81
CA VAL A 42 -31.08 -6.06 -7.19
C VAL A 42 -30.44 -7.42 -7.42
N LEU A 43 -30.76 -8.38 -6.57
CA LEU A 43 -30.28 -9.76 -6.67
C LEU A 43 -31.35 -10.60 -7.37
N ALA A 44 -30.88 -11.49 -8.24
CA ALA A 44 -31.68 -12.55 -8.84
C ALA A 44 -31.74 -13.74 -7.88
N ASP A 45 -32.91 -14.39 -7.83
CA ASP A 45 -33.18 -15.64 -7.10
C ASP A 45 -32.43 -16.81 -7.73
N ASP A 46 -31.57 -17.43 -6.93
CA ASP A 46 -31.26 -18.86 -7.03
C ASP A 46 -31.71 -19.45 -5.68
N HIS A 47 -32.39 -20.61 -5.69
CA HIS A 47 -32.84 -21.25 -4.45
C HIS A 47 -31.62 -21.69 -3.64
N LEU A 48 -31.36 -20.99 -2.52
CA LEU A 48 -30.31 -21.31 -1.56
C LEU A 48 -30.92 -22.03 -0.36
N ASN A 49 -30.15 -22.93 0.24
CA ASN A 49 -30.47 -23.54 1.53
C ASN A 49 -30.13 -22.54 2.65
N HIS A 50 -30.83 -22.61 3.77
CA HIS A 50 -30.66 -21.70 4.90
C HIS A 50 -30.55 -22.43 6.23
N ALA A 51 -29.64 -21.99 7.08
CA ALA A 51 -29.54 -22.48 8.45
C ALA A 51 -29.46 -21.33 9.46
N GLY A 52 -30.05 -21.55 10.63
CA GLY A 52 -30.06 -20.61 11.75
C GLY A 52 -28.86 -20.83 12.67
N LEU A 53 -28.30 -19.73 13.16
CA LEU A 53 -27.23 -19.74 14.14
C LEU A 53 -27.53 -18.76 15.26
N VAL A 54 -27.45 -19.24 16.50
CA VAL A 54 -27.68 -18.45 17.71
C VAL A 54 -26.41 -18.45 18.55
N VAL A 55 -25.85 -17.27 18.85
CA VAL A 55 -24.63 -17.15 19.66
C VAL A 55 -24.93 -16.34 20.91
N ARG A 56 -24.66 -16.92 22.08
CA ARG A 56 -24.78 -16.27 23.38
C ARG A 56 -23.41 -16.10 24.03
N ASP A 57 -23.04 -14.87 24.36
CA ASP A 57 -21.78 -14.58 25.04
C ASP A 57 -21.87 -14.58 26.58
N ALA A 58 -20.75 -14.27 27.23
CA ALA A 58 -20.62 -14.24 28.68
C ALA A 58 -21.50 -13.16 29.35
N GLU A 59 -21.79 -12.08 28.63
CA GLU A 59 -22.65 -10.98 29.10
C GLU A 59 -24.15 -11.26 28.83
N GLY A 60 -24.47 -12.41 28.24
CA GLY A 60 -25.83 -12.80 27.88
C GLY A 60 -26.36 -12.12 26.61
N ARG A 61 -25.50 -11.46 25.81
CA ARG A 61 -25.90 -10.91 24.51
C ARG A 61 -26.12 -12.05 23.54
N VAL A 62 -27.26 -12.00 22.83
CA VAL A 62 -27.63 -13.00 21.83
C VAL A 62 -27.50 -12.40 20.43
N THR A 63 -26.73 -13.08 19.60
CA THR A 63 -26.58 -12.79 18.17
C THR A 63 -27.32 -13.85 17.38
N TYR A 64 -28.24 -13.42 16.54
CA TYR A 64 -28.93 -14.29 15.60
C TYR A 64 -28.33 -14.09 14.20
N ALA A 65 -28.00 -15.19 13.56
CA ALA A 65 -27.52 -15.20 12.19
C ALA A 65 -28.36 -16.18 11.37
N TRP A 66 -28.71 -15.76 10.16
CA TRP A 66 -29.38 -16.57 9.16
C TRP A 66 -28.44 -16.67 7.96
N VAL A 67 -28.01 -17.89 7.66
CA VAL A 67 -26.88 -18.11 6.75
C VAL A 67 -27.37 -18.85 5.51
N PRO A 68 -27.33 -18.22 4.33
CA PRO A 68 -27.59 -18.92 3.08
C PRO A 68 -26.35 -19.71 2.63
N PHE A 69 -26.57 -20.88 2.05
CA PHE A 69 -25.55 -21.72 1.43
C PHE A 69 -26.12 -22.42 0.20
N ALA A 70 -25.25 -22.71 -0.78
CA ALA A 70 -25.67 -23.29 -2.07
C ALA A 70 -25.45 -24.81 -2.12
N GLU A 71 -24.66 -25.34 -1.20
CA GLU A 71 -24.32 -26.75 -1.08
C GLU A 71 -25.48 -27.56 -0.48
N GLU A 72 -25.54 -28.87 -0.76
CA GLU A 72 -26.55 -29.77 -0.15
C GLU A 72 -26.38 -29.88 1.38
N GLU A 73 -25.15 -29.81 1.86
CA GLU A 73 -24.79 -29.76 3.28
C GLU A 73 -23.49 -28.97 3.50
N ILE A 74 -23.34 -28.33 4.65
CA ILE A 74 -22.10 -27.67 5.09
C ILE A 74 -21.73 -28.13 6.50
N ASP A 75 -20.47 -27.95 6.93
CA ASP A 75 -20.12 -28.24 8.33
C ASP A 75 -20.49 -27.08 9.28
N GLY A 76 -20.64 -27.37 10.57
CA GLY A 76 -21.01 -26.37 11.59
C GLY A 76 -19.99 -25.24 11.79
N ILE A 77 -18.71 -25.46 11.45
CA ILE A 77 -17.68 -24.40 11.48
C ILE A 77 -17.81 -23.50 10.25
N ALA A 78 -18.14 -24.06 9.08
CA ALA A 78 -18.44 -23.33 7.87
C ALA A 78 -19.68 -22.46 8.07
N LEU A 79 -20.72 -22.98 8.73
CA LEU A 79 -21.89 -22.19 9.15
C LEU A 79 -21.47 -21.00 10.03
N LEU A 80 -20.65 -21.24 11.05
CA LEU A 80 -20.16 -20.18 11.95
C LEU A 80 -19.30 -19.15 11.22
N LYS A 81 -18.41 -19.55 10.30
CA LYS A 81 -17.57 -18.62 9.52
C LYS A 81 -18.38 -17.82 8.50
N ARG A 82 -19.38 -18.44 7.87
CA ARG A 82 -20.28 -17.82 6.88
C ARG A 82 -21.33 -16.92 7.52
N SER A 83 -21.58 -17.07 8.81
CA SER A 83 -22.46 -16.19 9.56
C SER A 83 -22.02 -14.73 9.45
N GLY A 84 -20.72 -14.43 9.33
CA GLY A 84 -20.21 -13.06 9.37
C GLY A 84 -19.94 -12.53 10.79
N ILE A 85 -20.12 -13.37 11.81
CA ILE A 85 -19.67 -13.08 13.18
C ILE A 85 -18.13 -13.21 13.22
N PRO A 86 -17.39 -12.27 13.85
CA PRO A 86 -15.94 -12.37 13.97
C PRO A 86 -15.55 -13.60 14.79
N VAL A 87 -14.86 -14.56 14.16
CA VAL A 87 -14.51 -15.84 14.77
C VAL A 87 -13.01 -16.10 14.62
N VAL A 88 -12.40 -16.62 15.67
CA VAL A 88 -11.02 -17.12 15.69
C VAL A 88 -11.06 -18.62 15.94
N THR A 89 -10.57 -19.43 15.00
CA THR A 89 -10.45 -20.88 15.16
C THR A 89 -9.00 -21.35 15.06
N VAL A 90 -8.74 -22.56 15.54
CA VAL A 90 -7.47 -23.27 15.39
C VAL A 90 -7.73 -24.68 14.87
N GLY A 91 -6.99 -25.10 13.86
CA GLY A 91 -7.07 -26.46 13.33
C GLY A 91 -6.29 -27.46 14.18
N PHE A 92 -6.89 -28.62 14.43
CA PHE A 92 -6.27 -29.80 15.05
C PHE A 92 -6.08 -30.96 14.06
N GLY A 93 -6.02 -30.65 12.76
CA GLY A 93 -5.86 -31.65 11.70
C GLY A 93 -7.10 -32.54 11.57
N ALA A 94 -6.92 -33.86 11.65
CA ALA A 94 -8.01 -34.84 11.55
C ALA A 94 -9.06 -34.75 12.67
N LEU A 95 -8.77 -34.02 13.76
CA LEU A 95 -9.70 -33.79 14.87
C LEU A 95 -10.63 -32.59 14.65
N GLY A 96 -10.55 -31.91 13.51
CA GLY A 96 -11.38 -30.74 13.18
C GLY A 96 -10.81 -29.41 13.67
N GLU A 97 -11.64 -28.38 13.70
CA GLU A 97 -11.30 -27.04 14.16
C GLU A 97 -11.90 -26.75 15.55
N GLY A 98 -11.07 -26.24 16.46
CA GLY A 98 -11.50 -25.70 17.74
C GLY A 98 -11.78 -24.20 17.65
N VAL A 99 -12.85 -23.74 18.31
CA VAL A 99 -13.21 -22.33 18.36
C VAL A 99 -12.53 -21.65 19.56
N CYS A 100 -11.75 -20.61 19.30
CA CYS A 100 -11.01 -19.86 20.30
C CYS A 100 -11.74 -18.61 20.78
N ALA A 101 -12.39 -17.91 19.86
CA ALA A 101 -13.18 -16.73 20.17
C ALA A 101 -14.31 -16.54 19.17
N ILE A 102 -15.48 -16.12 19.64
CA ILE A 102 -16.62 -15.69 18.83
C ILE A 102 -17.02 -14.29 19.31
N GLY A 103 -17.19 -13.34 18.39
CA GLY A 103 -17.56 -11.96 18.73
C GLY A 103 -16.52 -11.22 19.60
N GLY A 104 -15.27 -11.70 19.61
CA GLY A 104 -14.19 -11.18 20.47
C GLY A 104 -14.14 -11.77 21.88
N GLN A 105 -15.12 -12.59 22.27
CA GLN A 105 -15.15 -13.30 23.56
C GLN A 105 -14.45 -14.65 23.44
N GLY A 106 -13.45 -14.92 24.27
CA GLY A 106 -12.63 -16.14 24.22
C GLY A 106 -11.23 -15.97 24.78
N CYS A 107 -10.28 -16.75 24.26
CA CYS A 107 -8.87 -16.68 24.65
C CYS A 107 -7.92 -16.58 23.45
N GLY A 108 -6.66 -16.23 23.70
CA GLY A 108 -5.64 -16.14 22.66
C GLY A 108 -5.29 -17.50 22.04
N VAL A 109 -4.87 -17.49 20.77
CA VAL A 109 -4.55 -18.68 19.95
C VAL A 109 -3.60 -19.67 20.65
N SER A 110 -2.60 -19.17 21.40
CA SER A 110 -1.61 -20.01 22.10
C SER A 110 -2.18 -20.75 23.33
N GLN A 111 -3.21 -20.20 23.97
CA GLN A 111 -3.95 -20.85 25.05
C GLN A 111 -5.00 -21.80 24.47
N CYS A 112 -5.71 -21.36 23.43
CA CYS A 112 -6.69 -22.16 22.71
C CYS A 112 -6.08 -23.46 22.14
N ARG A 113 -4.85 -23.42 21.61
CA ARG A 113 -4.17 -24.63 21.12
C ARG A 113 -3.82 -25.65 22.21
N ARG A 114 -3.78 -25.21 23.48
CA ARG A 114 -3.46 -26.08 24.62
C ARG A 114 -4.71 -26.60 25.32
N THR A 115 -5.73 -25.78 25.51
CA THR A 115 -6.91 -26.12 26.32
C THR A 115 -8.25 -25.70 25.70
N VAL A 116 -8.27 -25.23 24.44
CA VAL A 116 -9.48 -24.73 23.76
C VAL A 116 -10.25 -23.70 24.61
N CYS A 117 -9.47 -22.84 25.28
CA CYS A 117 -9.97 -21.82 26.21
C CYS A 117 -10.69 -22.34 27.46
N GLN A 118 -10.70 -23.65 27.71
CA GLN A 118 -11.14 -24.22 28.97
C GLN A 118 -10.12 -23.86 30.07
N ALA A 119 -10.60 -23.28 31.17
CA ALA A 119 -9.78 -23.02 32.35
C ALA A 119 -9.79 -24.22 33.29
N SER A 120 -8.85 -24.25 34.24
CA SER A 120 -8.63 -25.41 35.12
C SER A 120 -9.73 -25.63 36.17
N ALA A 121 -10.63 -24.67 36.36
CA ALA A 121 -11.76 -24.79 37.29
C ALA A 121 -12.90 -25.58 36.63
N ALA A 122 -13.56 -26.45 37.41
CA ALA A 122 -14.59 -27.35 36.89
C ALA A 122 -15.83 -26.60 36.33
N ASP A 123 -16.06 -25.39 36.80
CA ASP A 123 -17.15 -24.46 36.46
C ASP A 123 -16.71 -23.36 35.48
N ALA A 124 -15.52 -23.46 34.90
CA ALA A 124 -15.03 -22.45 33.97
C ALA A 124 -15.80 -22.49 32.63
N PRO A 125 -16.45 -21.38 32.23
CA PRO A 125 -17.21 -21.35 30.99
C PRO A 125 -16.26 -21.39 29.78
N TYR A 126 -16.67 -22.14 28.76
CA TYR A 126 -15.98 -22.21 27.47
C TYR A 126 -17.02 -22.27 26.35
N TRP A 127 -16.60 -22.11 25.10
CA TRP A 127 -17.51 -22.21 23.96
C TRP A 127 -18.02 -23.63 23.79
N GLN A 128 -19.32 -23.82 24.02
CA GLN A 128 -20.01 -25.09 23.78
C GLN A 128 -20.94 -24.97 22.58
N TYR A 129 -21.05 -26.08 21.82
CA TYR A 129 -21.82 -26.18 20.59
C TYR A 129 -23.05 -27.06 20.79
N PHE A 130 -24.20 -26.58 20.35
CA PHE A 130 -25.50 -27.23 20.51
C PHE A 130 -26.26 -27.26 19.19
N GLN A 131 -27.08 -28.30 19.01
CA GLN A 131 -28.07 -28.39 17.94
C GLN A 131 -29.47 -28.29 18.53
N GLN A 132 -30.32 -27.48 17.91
CA GLN A 132 -31.73 -27.40 18.28
C GLN A 132 -32.49 -28.58 17.69
N ASP A 133 -33.39 -29.18 18.45
CA ASP A 133 -34.27 -30.23 17.92
C ASP A 133 -35.33 -29.63 16.97
N ALA A 134 -35.45 -30.22 15.78
CA ALA A 134 -36.36 -29.73 14.74
C ALA A 134 -37.85 -29.91 15.11
N ALA A 135 -38.20 -30.87 15.97
CA ALA A 135 -39.57 -31.11 16.41
C ALA A 135 -39.94 -30.32 17.67
N ASN A 136 -38.95 -30.00 18.52
CA ASN A 136 -39.15 -29.20 19.73
C ASN A 136 -38.02 -28.16 19.94
N PRO A 137 -38.25 -26.89 19.56
CA PRO A 137 -37.27 -25.80 19.68
C PRO A 137 -36.77 -25.52 21.10
N ALA A 138 -37.43 -26.05 22.13
CA ALA A 138 -37.00 -25.93 23.53
C ALA A 138 -35.85 -26.88 23.90
N ILE A 139 -35.55 -27.87 23.06
CA ILE A 139 -34.52 -28.87 23.33
C ILE A 139 -33.25 -28.50 22.57
N TRP A 140 -32.20 -28.21 23.33
CA TRP A 140 -30.84 -28.02 22.81
C TRP A 140 -29.98 -29.23 23.18
N THR A 141 -29.47 -29.92 22.17
CA THR A 141 -28.61 -31.10 22.35
C THR A 141 -27.16 -30.69 22.19
N TRP A 142 -26.36 -30.95 23.22
CA TRP A 142 -24.91 -30.72 23.17
C TRP A 142 -24.23 -31.67 22.17
N GLN A 143 -23.32 -31.14 21.37
CA GLN A 143 -22.62 -31.89 20.32
C GLN A 143 -21.18 -32.25 20.74
N PRO A 144 -20.93 -33.49 21.23
CA PRO A 144 -19.64 -33.90 21.79
C PRO A 144 -18.49 -33.94 20.77
N LEU A 145 -18.82 -34.18 19.50
CA LEU A 145 -17.84 -34.31 18.42
C LEU A 145 -17.46 -32.95 17.81
N GLY A 146 -18.09 -31.86 18.28
CA GLY A 146 -17.82 -30.49 17.85
C GLY A 146 -18.35 -30.17 16.46
N ALA A 147 -18.39 -28.87 16.14
CA ALA A 147 -19.03 -28.36 14.94
C ALA A 147 -18.40 -28.80 13.61
N SER A 148 -17.14 -29.25 13.59
CA SER A 148 -16.48 -29.72 12.36
C SER A 148 -16.97 -31.09 11.87
N THR A 149 -17.71 -31.82 12.69
CA THR A 149 -18.22 -33.17 12.36
C THR A 149 -19.74 -33.20 12.25
N THR A 150 -20.37 -32.02 12.28
CA THR A 150 -21.81 -31.85 12.23
C THR A 150 -22.20 -31.40 10.84
N ASP A 151 -23.01 -32.21 10.18
CA ASP A 151 -23.58 -31.88 8.87
C ASP A 151 -24.79 -30.95 9.09
N VAL A 152 -24.75 -29.79 8.45
CA VAL A 152 -25.77 -28.74 8.51
C VAL A 152 -26.58 -28.79 7.22
N GLN A 153 -27.88 -29.00 7.35
CA GLN A 153 -28.84 -29.05 6.25
C GLN A 153 -29.79 -27.85 6.29
N ASP A 154 -30.59 -27.72 5.23
CA ASP A 154 -31.60 -26.67 5.13
C ASP A 154 -32.61 -26.75 6.29
N GLY A 155 -32.83 -25.62 6.96
CA GLY A 155 -33.73 -25.49 8.10
C GLY A 155 -33.12 -25.83 9.46
N ASP A 156 -31.87 -26.31 9.52
CA ASP A 156 -31.23 -26.62 10.80
C ASP A 156 -30.89 -25.36 11.61
N VAL A 157 -30.93 -25.49 12.94
CA VAL A 157 -30.55 -24.42 13.86
C VAL A 157 -29.48 -24.89 14.84
N PHE A 158 -28.40 -24.12 14.90
CA PHE A 158 -27.26 -24.39 15.77
C PHE A 158 -26.99 -23.25 16.74
N GLY A 159 -26.41 -23.60 17.88
CA GLY A 159 -26.24 -22.73 19.03
C GLY A 159 -24.80 -22.75 19.54
N TRP A 160 -24.25 -21.57 19.82
CA TRP A 160 -23.00 -21.41 20.57
C TRP A 160 -23.28 -20.67 21.87
N SER A 161 -22.85 -21.24 23.00
CA SER A 161 -22.99 -20.59 24.31
C SER A 161 -21.67 -20.60 25.06
N TRP A 162 -21.32 -19.46 25.67
CA TRP A 162 -20.19 -19.36 26.58
C TRP A 162 -20.64 -19.75 27.99
N THR A 163 -20.60 -21.04 28.30
CA THR A 163 -21.14 -21.61 29.55
C THR A 163 -20.32 -22.81 30.01
N ALA A 164 -20.45 -23.16 31.29
CA ALA A 164 -19.92 -24.41 31.83
C ALA A 164 -20.98 -25.52 31.88
N ASP A 165 -22.25 -25.12 32.08
CA ASP A 165 -23.38 -26.02 32.36
C ASP A 165 -24.49 -25.83 31.30
N GLU A 166 -25.67 -25.32 31.67
CA GLU A 166 -26.81 -25.19 30.74
C GLU A 166 -26.55 -24.14 29.64
N PRO A 167 -27.03 -24.37 28.41
CA PRO A 167 -26.81 -23.49 27.26
C PRO A 167 -27.43 -22.08 27.44
N GLU A 168 -28.53 -21.98 28.18
CA GLU A 168 -29.34 -20.75 28.33
C GLU A 168 -29.65 -20.06 26.97
N LEU A 169 -29.74 -20.86 25.91
CA LEU A 169 -30.06 -20.41 24.56
C LEU A 169 -31.59 -20.22 24.41
N PRO A 170 -32.05 -19.16 23.71
CA PRO A 170 -33.47 -18.95 23.44
C PRO A 170 -34.12 -20.14 22.70
N ALA A 171 -35.29 -20.56 23.17
CA ALA A 171 -36.10 -21.61 22.57
C ALA A 171 -37.04 -21.04 21.50
N LEU A 172 -36.49 -20.61 20.37
CA LEU A 172 -37.26 -19.97 19.29
C LEU A 172 -37.35 -20.88 18.07
N PRO A 173 -38.50 -20.91 17.36
CA PRO A 173 -38.64 -21.64 16.10
C PRO A 173 -37.79 -21.00 15.00
N VAL A 174 -37.38 -21.80 14.01
CA VAL A 174 -36.52 -21.42 12.89
C VAL A 174 -36.99 -20.15 12.17
N ALA A 175 -38.29 -20.04 11.91
CA ALA A 175 -38.90 -18.88 11.24
C ALA A 175 -38.75 -17.58 12.05
N GLU A 176 -38.81 -17.67 13.38
CA GLU A 176 -38.63 -16.52 14.27
C GLU A 176 -37.15 -16.11 14.32
N ILE A 177 -36.22 -17.07 14.33
CA ILE A 177 -34.77 -16.82 14.23
C ILE A 177 -34.43 -16.12 12.91
N ALA A 178 -34.98 -16.57 11.79
CA ALA A 178 -34.81 -15.92 10.50
C ALA A 178 -35.30 -14.46 10.53
N SER A 179 -36.49 -14.23 11.10
CA SER A 179 -37.05 -12.87 11.25
C SER A 179 -36.19 -11.97 12.15
N LEU A 180 -35.68 -12.51 13.26
CA LEU A 180 -34.84 -11.79 14.22
C LEU A 180 -33.45 -11.48 13.64
N ALA A 181 -32.91 -12.37 12.81
CA ALA A 181 -31.69 -12.16 12.05
C ALA A 181 -31.85 -11.11 10.93
N GLY A 182 -33.10 -10.75 10.58
CA GLY A 182 -33.42 -9.70 9.60
C GLY A 182 -33.78 -10.23 8.20
N ALA A 183 -34.02 -11.52 8.03
CA ALA A 183 -34.60 -12.10 6.83
C ALA A 183 -36.13 -12.01 6.91
N SER A 184 -36.76 -11.11 6.15
CA SER A 184 -38.20 -10.87 6.21
C SER A 184 -39.06 -12.04 5.73
N ASP A 185 -38.49 -12.93 4.90
CA ASP A 185 -39.22 -13.98 4.20
C ASP A 185 -38.52 -15.34 4.26
N GLY A 186 -37.46 -15.50 5.07
CA GLY A 186 -36.64 -16.72 5.15
C GLY A 186 -35.73 -16.97 3.93
N GLU A 187 -36.06 -16.41 2.76
CA GLU A 187 -35.39 -16.63 1.47
C GLU A 187 -34.36 -15.52 1.14
N GLY A 188 -33.43 -15.23 2.05
CA GLY A 188 -32.41 -14.20 1.83
C GLY A 188 -31.14 -14.73 1.15
N ASN A 189 -30.64 -14.09 0.09
CA ASN A 189 -29.38 -14.49 -0.59
C ASN A 189 -28.11 -13.98 0.08
N ALA A 190 -28.22 -13.24 1.19
CA ALA A 190 -27.08 -12.74 1.95
C ALA A 190 -27.20 -13.14 3.42
N PRO A 191 -26.08 -13.49 4.09
CA PRO A 191 -26.10 -13.78 5.51
C PRO A 191 -26.61 -12.55 6.26
N SER A 192 -27.73 -12.69 6.94
CA SER A 192 -28.29 -11.64 7.77
C SER A 192 -27.90 -11.91 9.20
N VAL A 193 -27.15 -11.01 9.81
CA VAL A 193 -26.80 -11.07 11.23
C VAL A 193 -27.38 -9.86 11.92
N ARG A 194 -28.09 -10.12 13.02
CA ARG A 194 -28.42 -9.07 13.97
C ARG A 194 -27.90 -9.44 15.34
N ILE A 195 -27.05 -8.56 15.84
CA ILE A 195 -26.64 -8.53 17.23
C ILE A 195 -27.70 -7.70 17.95
N PHE A 196 -28.43 -8.31 18.87
CA PHE A 196 -29.27 -7.55 19.79
C PHE A 196 -28.38 -7.08 20.93
N LEU A 197 -27.99 -5.80 20.87
CA LEU A 197 -27.37 -5.12 22.01
C LEU A 197 -28.47 -4.71 23.01
N PRO A 198 -28.17 -4.57 24.31
CA PRO A 198 -29.01 -3.78 25.19
C PRO A 198 -29.22 -2.37 24.60
N ASP A 199 -30.39 -1.78 24.78
CA ASP A 199 -30.87 -0.57 24.09
C ASP A 199 -29.77 0.49 23.81
N GLY A 200 -29.59 0.86 22.53
CA GLY A 200 -29.01 2.16 22.16
C GLY A 200 -27.77 2.24 21.25
N VAL A 201 -27.31 1.19 20.56
CA VAL A 201 -26.16 1.30 19.62
C VAL A 201 -26.38 0.48 18.34
N ALA A 202 -26.20 1.10 17.17
CA ALA A 202 -26.40 0.48 15.85
C ALA A 202 -25.19 -0.34 15.37
N ALA A 203 -25.45 -1.47 14.70
CA ALA A 203 -24.44 -2.40 14.18
C ALA A 203 -23.98 -2.06 12.75
N PHE A 204 -22.72 -2.38 12.42
CA PHE A 204 -22.12 -2.22 11.08
C PHE A 204 -22.25 -3.51 10.26
N ALA A 205 -22.66 -3.38 8.99
CA ALA A 205 -22.72 -4.46 8.02
C ALA A 205 -21.37 -4.65 7.31
N ALA A 206 -20.98 -5.92 7.06
CA ALA A 206 -19.79 -6.27 6.29
C ALA A 206 -20.00 -6.04 4.78
N PRO A 207 -18.97 -5.62 4.02
CA PRO A 207 -19.08 -5.42 2.58
C PRO A 207 -19.15 -6.75 1.82
N PRO A 208 -19.93 -6.84 0.71
CA PRO A 208 -20.12 -8.06 -0.06
C PRO A 208 -18.89 -8.44 -0.90
N ALA A 209 -18.80 -9.73 -1.25
CA ALA A 209 -17.80 -10.26 -2.17
C ALA A 209 -17.95 -9.64 -3.59
N PRO A 210 -16.85 -9.49 -4.35
CA PRO A 210 -16.89 -8.90 -5.69
C PRO A 210 -17.65 -9.81 -6.68
N ASP A 211 -18.62 -9.24 -7.39
CA ASP A 211 -19.39 -9.85 -8.46
C ASP A 211 -18.58 -9.96 -9.78
N MET A 212 -19.02 -10.84 -10.69
CA MET A 212 -18.34 -11.06 -11.98
C MET A 212 -18.28 -9.78 -12.85
N GLY A 213 -19.19 -8.83 -12.63
CA GLY A 213 -19.18 -7.51 -13.28
C GLY A 213 -18.04 -6.62 -12.82
N THR A 214 -17.80 -6.50 -11.50
CA THR A 214 -16.72 -5.65 -10.97
C THR A 214 -15.33 -6.17 -11.32
N THR A 215 -15.15 -7.49 -11.34
CA THR A 215 -13.89 -8.13 -11.80
C THR A 215 -13.61 -7.83 -13.27
N ALA A 216 -14.60 -7.93 -14.16
CA ALA A 216 -14.45 -7.56 -15.57
C ALA A 216 -14.06 -6.08 -15.74
N VAL A 217 -14.69 -5.16 -15.01
CA VAL A 217 -14.36 -3.72 -15.08
C VAL A 217 -12.94 -3.45 -14.58
N ALA A 218 -12.52 -4.07 -13.47
CA ALA A 218 -11.16 -3.92 -12.95
C ALA A 218 -10.10 -4.41 -13.94
N ILE A 219 -10.34 -5.55 -14.60
CA ILE A 219 -9.48 -6.07 -15.67
C ILE A 219 -9.40 -5.08 -16.83
N VAL A 220 -10.53 -4.53 -17.27
CA VAL A 220 -10.55 -3.52 -18.34
C VAL A 220 -9.72 -2.30 -17.96
N ILE A 221 -9.83 -1.80 -16.72
CA ILE A 221 -9.02 -0.67 -16.24
C ILE A 221 -7.53 -1.00 -16.30
N LEU A 222 -7.10 -2.17 -15.79
CA LEU A 222 -5.70 -2.59 -15.85
C LEU A 222 -5.21 -2.78 -17.29
N VAL A 223 -6.02 -3.37 -18.16
CA VAL A 223 -5.70 -3.55 -19.58
C VAL A 223 -5.53 -2.19 -20.24
N VAL A 224 -6.40 -1.22 -19.97
CA VAL A 224 -6.29 0.14 -20.50
C VAL A 224 -5.00 0.82 -20.02
N ILE A 225 -4.67 0.72 -18.72
CA ILE A 225 -3.40 1.23 -18.18
C ILE A 225 -2.22 0.54 -18.88
N GLY A 226 -2.21 -0.79 -18.96
CA GLY A 226 -1.14 -1.57 -19.59
C GLY A 226 -0.98 -1.29 -21.09
N CYS A 227 -2.08 -1.23 -21.84
CA CYS A 227 -2.07 -0.92 -23.27
C CYS A 227 -1.55 0.49 -23.53
N SER A 228 -1.88 1.47 -22.66
CA SER A 228 -1.35 2.83 -22.77
C SER A 228 0.18 2.88 -22.63
N VAL A 229 0.75 2.04 -21.75
CA VAL A 229 2.18 1.86 -21.58
C VAL A 229 2.80 1.18 -22.81
N LEU A 230 2.18 0.09 -23.28
CA LEU A 230 2.67 -0.68 -24.42
C LEU A 230 2.66 0.15 -25.70
N LEU A 231 1.56 0.85 -25.96
CA LEU A 231 1.40 1.73 -27.12
C LEU A 231 2.46 2.84 -27.14
N ARG A 232 2.82 3.39 -25.97
CA ARG A 232 3.93 4.34 -25.85
C ARG A 232 5.28 3.70 -26.09
N LEU A 233 5.52 2.46 -25.64
CA LEU A 233 6.76 1.74 -25.91
C LEU A 233 6.95 1.47 -27.41
N THR A 234 5.86 1.17 -28.14
CA THR A 234 5.90 0.85 -29.57
C THR A 234 5.93 2.06 -30.49
N LEU A 235 5.24 3.15 -30.13
CA LEU A 235 5.14 4.35 -30.98
C LEU A 235 6.31 5.33 -30.83
N THR A 236 7.28 5.04 -29.97
CA THR A 236 8.40 5.97 -29.77
C THR A 236 9.49 5.78 -30.81
N PRO A 237 9.83 6.83 -31.58
CA PRO A 237 10.82 6.73 -32.64
C PRO A 237 12.20 6.38 -32.07
N LEU A 238 12.97 5.59 -32.85
CA LEU A 238 14.37 5.29 -32.62
C LEU A 238 15.17 6.59 -32.34
N PRO A 239 16.22 6.55 -31.49
CA PRO A 239 17.05 7.71 -31.25
C PRO A 239 17.57 8.25 -32.59
N PRO A 240 17.51 9.58 -32.83
CA PRO A 240 18.10 10.13 -34.04
C PRO A 240 19.58 9.77 -34.07
N SER A 241 20.08 9.39 -35.26
CA SER A 241 21.51 9.27 -35.55
C SER A 241 22.24 10.53 -35.06
N PRO A 242 23.54 10.47 -34.69
CA PRO A 242 24.28 11.65 -34.27
C PRO A 242 24.26 12.68 -35.41
N VAL A 243 23.40 13.69 -35.28
CA VAL A 243 23.31 14.81 -36.22
C VAL A 243 24.44 15.76 -35.85
N GLU A 244 25.25 16.14 -36.85
CA GLU A 244 26.27 17.18 -36.73
C GLU A 244 25.68 18.46 -36.11
N PRO A 245 26.46 19.22 -35.32
CA PRO A 245 25.97 20.39 -34.59
C PRO A 245 25.63 21.53 -35.55
N GLY A 246 24.45 21.49 -36.16
CA GLY A 246 23.85 22.61 -36.88
C GLY A 246 23.20 23.61 -35.90
N GLU A 247 23.41 24.90 -36.16
CA GLU A 247 23.03 26.08 -35.36
C GLU A 247 21.50 26.34 -35.23
N GLY A 248 20.68 25.28 -35.16
CA GLY A 248 19.27 25.38 -34.80
C GLY A 248 19.09 25.07 -33.33
N GLY A 249 18.84 26.09 -32.51
CA GLY A 249 18.57 25.95 -31.07
C GLY A 249 17.38 25.03 -30.79
N LEU A 250 17.63 23.72 -30.69
CA LEU A 250 16.69 22.75 -30.15
C LEU A 250 16.43 23.16 -28.69
N MET A 251 15.26 23.76 -28.44
CA MET A 251 14.73 23.94 -27.09
C MET A 251 14.72 22.57 -26.41
N ARG A 252 15.73 22.28 -25.59
CA ARG A 252 15.72 21.10 -24.72
C ARG A 252 14.47 21.22 -23.85
N ALA A 253 13.64 20.17 -23.86
CA ALA A 253 12.46 20.12 -23.02
C ALA A 253 12.85 20.43 -21.57
N ARG A 254 12.16 21.41 -20.96
CA ARG A 254 12.42 21.84 -19.60
C ARG A 254 12.12 20.68 -18.63
N PRO A 255 13.02 20.34 -17.70
CA PRO A 255 12.71 19.35 -16.68
C PRO A 255 11.63 19.89 -15.73
N LEU A 256 10.64 19.05 -15.41
CA LEU A 256 9.61 19.30 -14.39
C LEU A 256 10.25 19.70 -13.05
N ASP A 257 9.60 20.61 -12.33
CA ASP A 257 10.02 21.02 -10.99
C ASP A 257 10.13 19.80 -10.03
N PRO A 258 11.23 19.67 -9.24
CA PRO A 258 11.39 18.60 -8.25
C PRO A 258 10.22 18.43 -7.28
N ARG A 259 9.50 19.51 -6.94
CA ARG A 259 8.35 19.45 -6.03
C ARG A 259 7.22 18.58 -6.57
N ALA A 260 6.92 18.71 -7.86
CA ALA A 260 5.87 17.93 -8.51
C ALA A 260 6.22 16.43 -8.50
N TRP A 261 7.50 16.10 -8.70
CA TRP A 261 8.01 14.73 -8.60
C TRP A 261 7.93 14.17 -7.19
N LEU A 262 8.25 14.96 -6.17
CA LEU A 262 8.11 14.53 -4.76
C LEU A 262 6.65 14.21 -4.41
N ILE A 263 5.72 15.10 -4.76
CA ILE A 263 4.28 14.89 -4.51
C ILE A 263 3.81 13.61 -5.22
N TRP A 264 4.19 13.43 -6.48
CA TRP A 264 3.88 12.23 -7.25
C TRP A 264 4.45 10.95 -6.62
N ALA A 265 5.70 10.98 -6.16
CA ALA A 265 6.32 9.81 -5.55
C ALA A 265 5.72 9.46 -4.19
N ILE A 266 5.29 10.44 -3.40
CA ILE A 266 4.56 10.18 -2.15
C ILE A 266 3.24 9.47 -2.48
N ALA A 267 2.48 9.99 -3.44
CA ALA A 267 1.23 9.36 -3.89
C ALA A 267 1.48 7.93 -4.40
N ALA A 268 2.49 7.71 -5.24
CA ALA A 268 2.79 6.38 -5.77
C ALA A 268 3.35 5.39 -4.71
N SER A 269 3.94 5.88 -3.62
CA SER A 269 4.55 5.02 -2.59
C SER A 269 3.55 4.58 -1.52
N LEU A 270 2.58 5.44 -1.18
CA LEU A 270 1.60 5.18 -0.13
C LEU A 270 0.84 3.84 -0.29
N PRO A 271 0.25 3.49 -1.45
CA PRO A 271 -0.50 2.24 -1.58
C PRO A 271 0.39 0.99 -1.44
N LEU A 272 1.67 1.10 -1.82
CA LEU A 272 2.66 0.03 -1.74
C LEU A 272 3.07 -0.28 -0.28
N LEU A 273 2.93 0.70 0.61
CA LEU A 273 3.24 0.55 2.03
C LEU A 273 2.03 0.07 2.84
N LEU A 274 0.81 0.44 2.42
CA LEU A 274 -0.43 0.20 3.16
C LEU A 274 -0.88 -1.27 3.16
N GLY A 275 -0.75 -1.98 2.04
CA GLY A 275 -1.37 -3.30 1.93
C GLY A 275 -0.96 -4.09 0.69
N ARG A 276 -1.48 -5.31 0.59
CA ARG A 276 -1.04 -6.33 -0.38
C ARG A 276 -2.12 -6.63 -1.42
N ASN A 277 -3.14 -5.77 -1.55
CA ASN A 277 -4.19 -5.95 -2.56
C ASN A 277 -3.57 -6.04 -3.97
N PRO A 278 -3.78 -7.14 -4.71
CA PRO A 278 -3.18 -7.37 -6.02
C PRO A 278 -3.53 -6.29 -7.04
N TRP A 279 -4.78 -5.82 -7.07
CA TRP A 279 -5.25 -4.85 -8.06
C TRP A 279 -4.60 -3.48 -7.86
N VAL A 280 -4.49 -3.06 -6.60
CA VAL A 280 -3.86 -1.78 -6.20
C VAL A 280 -2.37 -1.79 -6.54
N LEU A 281 -1.68 -2.88 -6.17
CA LEU A 281 -0.25 -3.05 -6.47
C LEU A 281 0.01 -3.09 -7.98
N ALA A 282 -0.80 -3.84 -8.74
CA ALA A 282 -0.66 -3.95 -10.18
C ALA A 282 -0.92 -2.61 -10.89
N ALA A 283 -1.99 -1.90 -10.53
CA ALA A 283 -2.32 -0.60 -11.11
C ALA A 283 -1.21 0.43 -10.87
N THR A 284 -0.71 0.49 -9.62
CA THR A 284 0.40 1.38 -9.24
C THR A 284 1.67 1.01 -10.00
N LEU A 285 2.03 -0.27 -10.06
CA LEU A 285 3.22 -0.74 -10.76
C LEU A 285 3.16 -0.39 -12.26
N LEU A 286 2.04 -0.65 -12.92
CA LEU A 286 1.86 -0.31 -14.34
C LEU A 286 1.99 1.20 -14.57
N ALA A 287 1.39 2.03 -13.72
CA ALA A 287 1.51 3.47 -13.81
C ALA A 287 2.98 3.94 -13.67
N VAL A 288 3.70 3.41 -12.67
CA VAL A 288 5.10 3.73 -12.42
C VAL A 288 5.99 3.27 -13.58
N LEU A 289 5.77 2.07 -14.12
CA LEU A 289 6.51 1.57 -15.29
C LEU A 289 6.23 2.40 -16.54
N GLY A 290 5.00 2.88 -16.71
CA GLY A 290 4.64 3.84 -17.77
C GLY A 290 5.41 5.15 -17.66
N VAL A 291 5.50 5.70 -16.45
CA VAL A 291 6.28 6.91 -16.17
C VAL A 291 7.78 6.69 -16.37
N TRP A 292 8.31 5.56 -15.91
CA TRP A 292 9.71 5.16 -16.14
C TRP A 292 10.03 5.06 -17.64
N ALA A 293 9.18 4.38 -18.41
CA ALA A 293 9.35 4.19 -19.84
C ALA A 293 9.32 5.52 -20.63
N ALA A 294 8.53 6.49 -20.17
CA ALA A 294 8.44 7.82 -20.76
C ALA A 294 9.58 8.75 -20.32
N GLY A 295 9.96 8.71 -19.03
CA GLY A 295 10.80 9.73 -18.40
C GLY A 295 12.27 9.38 -18.21
N SER A 296 12.63 8.10 -18.25
CA SER A 296 13.98 7.62 -17.87
C SER A 296 14.76 7.08 -19.07
N ARG A 297 14.78 7.84 -20.18
CA ARG A 297 15.56 7.48 -21.39
C ARG A 297 16.98 8.04 -21.33
N GLY A 298 17.86 7.47 -22.13
CA GLY A 298 19.27 7.89 -22.24
C GLY A 298 20.14 7.46 -21.06
N ALA A 299 21.25 8.19 -20.84
CA ALA A 299 22.27 7.84 -19.86
C ALA A 299 21.75 7.81 -18.41
N ALA A 300 20.81 8.70 -18.06
CA ALA A 300 20.22 8.75 -16.73
C ALA A 300 19.44 7.46 -16.40
N GLY A 301 18.61 6.99 -17.32
CA GLY A 301 17.92 5.70 -17.16
C GLY A 301 18.86 4.52 -17.11
N ALA A 302 19.87 4.50 -18.00
CA ALA A 302 20.87 3.43 -18.04
C ALA A 302 21.60 3.26 -16.71
N ARG A 303 21.90 4.37 -16.01
CA ARG A 303 22.52 4.37 -14.67
C ARG A 303 21.67 3.67 -13.60
N TRP A 304 20.34 3.74 -13.70
CA TRP A 304 19.42 3.20 -12.69
C TRP A 304 18.83 1.82 -13.05
N ARG A 305 19.00 1.35 -14.29
CA ARG A 305 18.60 -0.02 -14.70
C ARG A 305 19.19 -1.14 -13.83
N PRO A 306 20.47 -1.09 -13.38
CA PRO A 306 21.01 -2.10 -12.48
C PRO A 306 20.23 -2.22 -11.16
N LEU A 307 19.71 -1.10 -10.63
CA LEU A 307 18.90 -1.10 -9.41
C LEU A 307 17.57 -1.83 -9.62
N LEU A 308 16.91 -1.63 -10.76
CA LEU A 308 15.68 -2.36 -11.11
C LEU A 308 15.94 -3.86 -11.28
N ARG A 309 17.07 -4.24 -11.90
CA ARG A 309 17.48 -5.66 -12.00
C ARG A 309 17.74 -6.26 -10.62
N LEU A 310 18.40 -5.52 -9.75
CA LEU A 310 18.66 -5.94 -8.38
C LEU A 310 17.35 -6.12 -7.60
N ALA A 311 16.38 -5.21 -7.76
CA ALA A 311 15.05 -5.35 -7.16
C ALA A 311 14.31 -6.60 -7.64
N LEU A 312 14.44 -6.96 -8.92
CA LEU A 312 13.87 -8.19 -9.45
C LEU A 312 14.54 -9.45 -8.85
N VAL A 313 15.86 -9.42 -8.65
CA VAL A 313 16.58 -10.49 -7.94
C VAL A 313 16.08 -10.61 -6.50
N PHE A 314 15.99 -9.49 -5.76
CA PHE A 314 15.44 -9.50 -4.39
C PHE A 314 13.98 -9.95 -4.35
N GLY A 315 13.17 -9.57 -5.34
CA GLY A 315 11.80 -10.05 -5.49
C GLY A 315 11.73 -11.57 -5.67
N ALA A 316 12.56 -12.13 -6.55
CA ALA A 316 12.64 -13.58 -6.76
C ALA A 316 13.11 -14.31 -5.49
N VAL A 317 14.10 -13.78 -4.79
CA VAL A 317 14.55 -14.30 -3.49
C VAL A 317 13.44 -14.21 -2.45
N SER A 318 12.68 -13.11 -2.41
CA SER A 318 11.54 -12.94 -1.49
C SER A 318 10.43 -13.95 -1.76
N VAL A 319 10.11 -14.21 -3.04
CA VAL A 319 9.11 -15.22 -3.43
C VAL A 319 9.57 -16.61 -3.00
N LEU A 320 10.81 -16.96 -3.32
CA LEU A 320 11.39 -18.25 -2.96
C LEU A 320 11.47 -18.43 -1.45
N PHE A 321 11.95 -17.43 -0.73
CA PHE A 321 12.02 -17.44 0.73
C PHE A 321 10.64 -17.62 1.35
N ASN A 322 9.63 -16.87 0.89
CA ASN A 322 8.28 -16.98 1.42
C ASN A 322 7.66 -18.35 1.12
N LEU A 323 7.85 -18.88 -0.10
CA LEU A 323 7.39 -20.22 -0.49
C LEU A 323 8.03 -21.34 0.36
N LEU A 324 9.31 -21.21 0.69
CA LEU A 324 10.06 -22.23 1.44
C LEU A 324 9.87 -22.12 2.96
N THR A 325 9.43 -20.98 3.49
CA THR A 325 9.35 -20.75 4.94
C THR A 325 7.91 -20.72 5.46
N VAL A 326 6.95 -20.32 4.64
CA VAL A 326 5.55 -20.25 5.04
C VAL A 326 4.81 -21.51 4.60
N HIS A 327 4.39 -22.28 5.59
CA HIS A 327 3.75 -23.60 5.42
C HIS A 327 2.24 -23.55 5.67
N VAL A 328 1.63 -22.36 5.56
CA VAL A 328 0.22 -22.11 5.86
C VAL A 328 -0.55 -22.01 4.54
N GLY A 329 -1.70 -22.69 4.44
CA GLY A 329 -2.57 -22.60 3.27
C GLY A 329 -3.45 -23.83 3.00
N ASP A 330 -4.53 -23.63 2.26
CA ASP A 330 -5.46 -24.66 1.77
C ASP A 330 -4.94 -25.44 0.54
N ILE A 331 -4.28 -24.78 -0.42
CA ILE A 331 -3.80 -25.40 -1.66
C ILE A 331 -2.33 -25.80 -1.52
N ILE A 332 -2.06 -27.10 -1.39
CA ILE A 332 -0.70 -27.67 -1.32
C ILE A 332 -0.22 -28.04 -2.73
N VAL A 333 0.90 -27.47 -3.16
CA VAL A 333 1.51 -27.72 -4.49
C VAL A 333 2.53 -28.85 -4.43
N GLY A 334 3.17 -29.05 -3.28
CA GLY A 334 4.14 -30.12 -3.07
C GLY A 334 4.58 -30.20 -1.61
N THR A 335 5.37 -31.21 -1.27
CA THR A 335 5.89 -31.41 0.09
C THR A 335 7.40 -31.61 0.04
N MET A 336 8.11 -31.01 0.99
CA MET A 336 9.54 -31.25 1.20
C MET A 336 9.76 -32.16 2.41
N PRO A 337 10.87 -32.93 2.45
CA PRO A 337 11.17 -33.81 3.57
C PRO A 337 11.20 -33.05 4.90
N GLU A 338 10.46 -33.54 5.89
CA GLU A 338 10.37 -32.91 7.22
C GLU A 338 11.72 -32.86 7.97
N SER A 339 12.69 -33.68 7.54
CA SER A 339 14.04 -33.70 8.09
C SER A 339 14.84 -32.41 7.89
N TRP A 340 14.39 -31.50 7.02
CA TRP A 340 15.11 -30.26 6.72
C TRP A 340 14.67 -29.13 7.66
N PRO A 341 15.62 -28.49 8.39
CA PRO A 341 15.27 -27.39 9.28
C PRO A 341 14.75 -26.18 8.49
N ILE A 342 13.65 -25.59 8.95
CA ILE A 342 12.99 -24.37 8.43
C ILE A 342 12.31 -24.54 7.05
N VAL A 343 12.85 -25.40 6.18
CA VAL A 343 12.37 -25.61 4.80
C VAL A 343 11.54 -26.89 4.64
N GLY A 344 11.57 -27.78 5.64
CA GLY A 344 10.75 -28.98 5.65
C GLY A 344 9.28 -28.66 5.91
N GLY A 345 8.39 -29.19 5.07
CA GLY A 345 6.93 -29.03 5.20
C GLY A 345 6.20 -28.90 3.85
N PRO A 346 4.88 -28.62 3.88
CA PRO A 346 4.07 -28.41 2.69
C PRO A 346 4.34 -27.06 2.02
N LEU A 347 4.59 -27.08 0.72
CA LEU A 347 4.67 -25.89 -0.13
C LEU A 347 3.26 -25.50 -0.56
N THR A 348 2.79 -24.33 -0.13
CA THR A 348 1.41 -23.87 -0.42
C THR A 348 1.37 -22.84 -1.55
N PHE A 349 0.30 -22.86 -2.34
CA PHE A 349 0.05 -21.87 -3.38
C PHE A 349 -0.19 -20.48 -2.79
N ASN A 350 -0.76 -20.42 -1.59
CA ASN A 350 -0.94 -19.18 -0.82
C ASN A 350 0.40 -18.49 -0.50
N ALA A 351 1.40 -19.28 -0.11
CA ALA A 351 2.75 -18.77 0.11
C ALA A 351 3.40 -18.24 -1.17
N LEU A 352 3.15 -18.88 -2.31
CA LEU A 352 3.59 -18.36 -3.60
C LEU A 352 2.95 -17.00 -3.92
N ILE A 353 1.62 -16.88 -3.77
CA ILE A 353 0.87 -15.65 -4.05
C ILE A 353 1.31 -14.51 -3.12
N TYR A 354 1.39 -14.75 -1.82
CA TYR A 354 1.84 -13.73 -0.87
C TYR A 354 3.28 -13.28 -1.17
N GLY A 355 4.16 -14.21 -1.53
CA GLY A 355 5.52 -13.93 -1.97
C GLY A 355 5.54 -13.05 -3.22
N LEU A 356 4.69 -13.34 -4.22
CA LEU A 356 4.58 -12.56 -5.45
C LEU A 356 4.06 -11.14 -5.20
N LEU A 357 3.06 -10.99 -4.34
CA LEU A 357 2.52 -9.68 -3.94
C LEU A 357 3.57 -8.85 -3.21
N SER A 358 4.33 -9.47 -2.31
CA SER A 358 5.43 -8.83 -1.59
C SER A 358 6.56 -8.40 -2.54
N ALA A 359 6.94 -9.26 -3.48
CA ALA A 359 7.92 -8.93 -4.51
C ALA A 359 7.45 -7.80 -5.43
N MET A 360 6.16 -7.79 -5.82
CA MET A 360 5.56 -6.73 -6.60
C MET A 360 5.60 -5.38 -5.87
N ALA A 361 5.29 -5.35 -4.57
CA ALA A 361 5.37 -4.15 -3.75
C ALA A 361 6.82 -3.61 -3.64
N ILE A 362 7.78 -4.50 -3.34
CA ILE A 362 9.21 -4.13 -3.27
C ILE A 362 9.69 -3.58 -4.61
N PHE A 363 9.39 -4.28 -5.71
CA PHE A 363 9.80 -3.86 -7.04
C PHE A 363 9.17 -2.52 -7.43
N ALA A 364 7.89 -2.31 -7.15
CA ALA A 364 7.20 -1.05 -7.41
C ALA A 364 7.82 0.11 -6.62
N LEU A 365 8.16 -0.09 -5.35
CA LEU A 365 8.79 0.94 -4.51
C LEU A 365 10.19 1.32 -5.02
N VAL A 366 10.97 0.32 -5.43
CA VAL A 366 12.26 0.56 -6.10
C VAL A 366 12.07 1.24 -7.45
N ALA A 367 11.02 0.91 -8.20
CA ALA A 367 10.71 1.55 -9.47
C ALA A 367 10.32 3.02 -9.31
N VAL A 368 9.55 3.39 -8.28
CA VAL A 368 9.28 4.79 -7.92
C VAL A 368 10.59 5.52 -7.62
N SER A 369 11.44 4.91 -6.78
CA SER A 369 12.73 5.49 -6.38
C SER A 369 13.70 5.66 -7.55
N ALA A 370 13.78 4.66 -8.44
CA ALA A 370 14.61 4.70 -9.63
C ALA A 370 14.10 5.79 -10.61
N THR A 371 12.78 5.89 -10.79
CA THR A 371 12.15 6.93 -11.62
C THR A 371 12.53 8.31 -11.10
N LEU A 372 12.32 8.56 -9.80
CA LEU A 372 12.77 9.79 -9.15
C LEU A 372 14.26 10.06 -9.36
N GLY A 373 15.12 9.07 -9.11
CA GLY A 373 16.57 9.23 -9.26
C GLY A 373 17.02 9.50 -10.70
N ALA A 374 16.25 9.05 -11.70
CA ALA A 374 16.53 9.28 -13.11
C ALA A 374 16.03 10.66 -13.59
N THR A 375 14.98 11.21 -12.97
CA THR A 375 14.32 12.45 -13.41
C THR A 375 14.60 13.68 -12.56
N LEU A 376 14.96 13.50 -11.28
CA LEU A 376 15.25 14.59 -10.35
C LEU A 376 16.65 15.15 -10.58
N ASP A 377 16.73 16.48 -10.60
CA ASP A 377 17.99 17.20 -10.40
C ASP A 377 18.23 17.39 -8.90
N TRP A 378 19.23 16.69 -8.36
CA TRP A 378 19.61 16.78 -6.95
C TRP A 378 19.98 18.21 -6.52
N SER A 379 20.58 18.99 -7.41
CA SER A 379 20.94 20.37 -7.12
C SER A 379 19.70 21.26 -6.96
N ALA A 380 18.65 20.98 -7.73
CA ALA A 380 17.36 21.64 -7.61
C ALA A 380 16.61 21.19 -6.34
N MET A 381 16.72 19.91 -5.96
CA MET A 381 16.18 19.39 -4.70
C MET A 381 16.78 20.10 -3.48
N MET A 382 18.10 20.24 -3.45
CA MET A 382 18.80 20.94 -2.35
C MET A 382 18.38 22.40 -2.21
N ARG A 383 17.92 23.04 -3.29
CA ARG A 383 17.37 24.41 -3.25
C ARG A 383 16.00 24.51 -2.58
N LEU A 384 15.30 23.39 -2.39
CA LEU A 384 14.00 23.33 -1.71
C LEU A 384 14.12 23.38 -0.18
N LEU A 385 15.31 23.15 0.37
CA LEU A 385 15.52 23.23 1.81
C LEU A 385 15.13 24.62 2.36
N PRO A 386 14.51 24.68 3.55
CA PRO A 386 14.17 25.94 4.21
C PRO A 386 15.42 26.83 4.38
N GLU A 387 15.22 28.15 4.47
CA GLU A 387 16.31 29.11 4.66
C GLU A 387 17.13 28.84 5.92
N ARG A 388 16.49 28.32 6.97
CA ARG A 388 17.14 27.90 8.22
C ARG A 388 18.14 26.77 8.03
N MET A 389 17.98 25.97 6.98
CA MET A 389 18.87 24.88 6.59
C MET A 389 19.76 25.27 5.41
N ALA A 390 19.92 26.56 5.11
CA ALA A 390 20.80 27.02 4.04
C ALA A 390 22.26 26.50 4.17
N PRO A 391 22.85 26.41 5.39
CA PRO A 391 24.18 25.81 5.54
C PRO A 391 24.22 24.34 5.09
N LEU A 392 23.18 23.56 5.42
CA LEU A 392 23.04 22.17 5.01
C LEU A 392 22.86 22.05 3.49
N ALA A 393 22.06 22.94 2.89
CA ALA A 393 21.86 22.99 1.45
C ALA A 393 23.17 23.31 0.69
N VAL A 394 23.96 24.26 1.20
CA VAL A 394 25.27 24.61 0.63
C VAL A 394 26.23 23.43 0.78
N ALA A 395 26.38 22.89 1.99
CA ALA A 395 27.22 21.71 2.23
C ALA A 395 26.83 20.52 1.35
N GLY A 396 25.53 20.21 1.24
CA GLY A 396 25.00 19.16 0.38
C GLY A 396 25.24 19.40 -1.10
N SER A 397 25.13 20.65 -1.57
CA SER A 397 25.43 21.02 -2.96
C SER A 397 26.92 20.87 -3.29
N ILE A 398 27.81 21.26 -2.37
CA ILE A 398 29.25 21.11 -2.49
C ILE A 398 29.62 19.62 -2.49
N ALA A 399 29.09 18.84 -1.53
CA ALA A 399 29.31 17.41 -1.45
C ALA A 399 28.90 16.69 -2.75
N TRP A 400 27.74 17.02 -3.30
CA TRP A 400 27.28 16.46 -4.58
C TRP A 400 28.20 16.83 -5.76
N SER A 401 28.71 18.05 -5.77
CA SER A 401 29.68 18.50 -6.79
C SER A 401 31.04 17.80 -6.68
N TYR A 402 31.41 17.35 -5.47
CA TYR A 402 32.67 16.66 -5.20
C TYR A 402 32.61 15.17 -5.47
N LEU A 403 31.43 14.56 -5.41
CA LEU A 403 31.24 13.14 -5.71
C LEU A 403 31.85 12.68 -7.06
N PRO A 404 31.60 13.33 -8.21
CA PRO A 404 32.26 12.92 -9.45
C PRO A 404 33.79 13.13 -9.40
N ARG A 405 34.26 14.17 -8.71
CA ARG A 405 35.70 14.46 -8.58
C ARG A 405 36.41 13.44 -7.68
N THR A 406 35.76 12.97 -6.63
CA THR A 406 36.31 11.94 -5.74
C THR A 406 36.36 10.58 -6.42
N VAL A 407 35.39 10.25 -7.29
CA VAL A 407 35.43 9.03 -8.12
C VAL A 407 36.63 9.04 -9.07
N VAL A 408 36.86 10.16 -9.77
CA VAL A 408 38.02 10.31 -10.67
C VAL A 408 39.35 10.26 -9.89
N ALA A 409 39.44 10.99 -8.77
CA ALA A 409 40.63 10.96 -7.92
C ALA A 409 40.89 9.55 -7.36
N PHE A 410 39.85 8.80 -7.01
CA PHE A 410 39.98 7.42 -6.57
C PHE A 410 40.52 6.51 -7.68
N SER A 411 40.05 6.65 -8.93
CA SER A 411 40.61 5.89 -10.04
C SER A 411 42.07 6.21 -10.30
N GLU A 412 42.46 7.49 -10.27
CA GLU A 412 43.84 7.94 -10.45
C GLU A 412 44.76 7.42 -9.34
N ILE A 413 44.33 7.50 -8.07
CA ILE A 413 45.07 6.93 -6.93
C ILE A 413 45.22 5.42 -7.10
N ARG A 414 44.15 4.72 -7.50
CA ARG A 414 44.21 3.27 -7.73
C ARG A 414 45.20 2.92 -8.83
N GLU A 415 45.19 3.63 -9.94
CA GLU A 415 46.14 3.43 -11.05
C GLU A 415 47.58 3.72 -10.65
N ALA A 416 47.82 4.81 -9.92
CA ALA A 416 49.14 5.15 -9.40
C ALA A 416 49.66 4.11 -8.39
N GLN A 417 48.80 3.58 -7.53
CA GLN A 417 49.19 2.51 -6.60
C GLN A 417 49.44 1.19 -7.34
N MET A 418 48.63 0.84 -8.33
CA MET A 418 48.87 -0.35 -9.16
C MET A 418 50.21 -0.27 -9.90
N ALA A 419 50.61 0.91 -10.38
CA ALA A 419 51.93 1.14 -10.96
C ALA A 419 53.08 0.95 -9.94
N ARG A 420 52.80 1.14 -8.64
CA ARG A 420 53.74 0.88 -7.52
C ARG A 420 53.70 -0.56 -7.00
N GLY A 421 53.00 -1.46 -7.70
CA GLY A 421 52.91 -2.89 -7.34
C GLY A 421 51.78 -3.24 -6.37
N TYR A 422 50.87 -2.31 -6.08
CA TYR A 422 49.68 -2.59 -5.28
C TYR A 422 48.76 -3.61 -5.98
N ARG A 423 48.37 -4.67 -5.25
CA ARG A 423 47.43 -5.69 -5.72
C ARG A 423 46.29 -5.82 -4.70
N PRO A 424 45.04 -5.49 -5.05
CA PRO A 424 43.91 -5.59 -4.12
C PRO A 424 43.61 -7.06 -3.83
N ARG A 425 43.87 -7.54 -2.60
CA ARG A 425 43.54 -8.92 -2.18
C ARG A 425 42.47 -8.97 -1.09
N GLY A 426 42.19 -7.86 -0.40
CA GLY A 426 41.06 -7.78 0.53
C GLY A 426 40.85 -6.39 1.15
N ILE A 427 39.91 -6.31 2.10
CA ILE A 427 39.55 -5.06 2.81
C ILE A 427 40.73 -4.48 3.60
N ARG A 428 41.69 -5.30 4.03
CA ARG A 428 42.89 -4.85 4.74
C ARG A 428 43.84 -4.04 3.86
N ASP A 429 43.76 -4.20 2.54
CA ASP A 429 44.63 -3.51 1.59
C ASP A 429 44.05 -2.16 1.15
N VAL A 430 43.04 -1.63 1.84
CA VAL A 430 42.34 -0.40 1.42
C VAL A 430 43.08 0.86 1.86
N ALA A 431 43.93 0.78 2.89
CA ALA A 431 44.64 1.94 3.45
C ALA A 431 45.48 2.74 2.42
N PRO A 432 46.25 2.11 1.50
CA PRO A 432 47.01 2.83 0.46
C PRO A 432 46.13 3.63 -0.53
N LEU A 433 44.84 3.29 -0.65
CA LEU A 433 43.88 4.01 -1.48
C LEU A 433 43.15 5.10 -0.69
N VAL A 434 42.74 4.78 0.54
CA VAL A 434 41.93 5.69 1.37
C VAL A 434 42.76 6.81 1.97
N MET A 435 43.99 6.55 2.44
CA MET A 435 44.80 7.60 3.07
C MET A 435 45.10 8.78 2.13
N PRO A 436 45.55 8.57 0.87
CA PRO A 436 45.73 9.68 -0.08
C PRO A 436 44.41 10.37 -0.44
N LEU A 437 43.31 9.61 -0.54
CA LEU A 437 42.00 10.16 -0.86
C LEU A 437 41.49 11.07 0.27
N LEU A 438 41.70 10.69 1.54
CA LEU A 438 41.37 11.49 2.71
C LEU A 438 42.24 12.74 2.80
N ALA A 439 43.56 12.61 2.58
CA ALA A 439 44.47 13.75 2.57
C ALA A 439 44.06 14.78 1.50
N GLY A 440 43.84 14.34 0.26
CA GLY A 440 43.37 15.22 -0.82
C GLY A 440 41.92 15.69 -0.64
N GLY A 441 41.11 14.98 0.12
CA GLY A 441 39.78 15.42 0.53
C GLY A 441 39.84 16.55 1.56
N LEU A 442 40.70 16.43 2.56
CA LEU A 442 40.94 17.42 3.61
C LEU A 442 41.46 18.73 3.02
N GLU A 443 42.48 18.67 2.17
CA GLU A 443 43.04 19.85 1.49
C GLU A 443 41.96 20.58 0.66
N ARG A 444 41.19 19.84 -0.15
CA ARG A 444 40.06 20.41 -0.90
C ARG A 444 39.00 21.03 0.02
N SER A 445 38.71 20.40 1.15
CA SER A 445 37.74 20.93 2.12
C SER A 445 38.21 22.24 2.75
N MET A 446 39.50 22.36 3.09
CA MET A 446 40.11 23.58 3.61
C MET A 446 40.04 24.73 2.60
N ILE A 447 40.47 24.49 1.36
CA ILE A 447 40.40 25.49 0.27
C ILE A 447 38.95 25.96 0.04
N THR A 448 37.99 25.03 0.12
CA THR A 448 36.58 25.36 -0.03
C THR A 448 36.07 26.21 1.13
N ALA A 449 36.50 25.89 2.36
CA ALA A 449 36.14 26.65 3.55
C ALA A 449 36.70 28.08 3.47
N GLU A 450 37.98 28.25 3.13
CA GLU A 450 38.62 29.56 2.93
C GLU A 450 37.87 30.38 1.86
N ALA A 451 37.51 29.74 0.74
CA ALA A 451 36.76 30.40 -0.34
C ALA A 451 35.30 30.73 0.04
N LEU A 452 34.71 30.05 1.01
CA LEU A 452 33.38 30.34 1.55
C LEU A 452 33.46 31.49 2.57
N GLU A 453 34.44 31.47 3.47
CA GLU A 453 34.70 32.54 4.44
C GLU A 453 35.00 33.87 3.73
N ALA A 454 35.82 33.85 2.67
CA ALA A 454 36.08 35.03 1.84
C ALA A 454 34.82 35.60 1.17
N ARG A 455 33.78 34.77 0.98
CA ARG A 455 32.46 35.18 0.47
C ARG A 455 31.46 35.51 1.59
N ALA A 456 31.93 35.71 2.81
CA ALA A 456 31.14 35.99 4.01
C ALA A 456 30.16 34.86 4.42
N PHE A 457 30.45 33.61 4.05
CA PHE A 457 29.70 32.47 4.54
C PHE A 457 30.02 32.23 6.01
N GLY A 458 28.99 32.08 6.86
CA GLY A 458 29.18 31.94 8.31
C GLY A 458 29.30 33.26 9.08
N ALA A 459 29.20 34.42 8.40
CA ALA A 459 29.09 35.71 9.07
C ALA A 459 27.88 35.71 10.03
N PRO A 460 28.01 36.27 11.25
CA PRO A 460 26.95 36.26 12.24
C PRO A 460 25.68 36.88 11.66
N LEU A 461 24.60 36.09 11.69
CA LEU A 461 23.28 36.56 11.30
C LEU A 461 22.86 37.69 12.24
N ALA A 462 22.21 38.73 11.71
CA ALA A 462 21.63 39.78 12.55
C ALA A 462 20.71 39.13 13.62
N PRO A 463 20.65 39.67 14.86
CA PRO A 463 19.87 39.08 15.96
C PRO A 463 18.39 38.82 15.61
N GLU A 464 17.85 39.58 14.66
CA GLU A 464 16.51 39.44 14.10
C GLU A 464 16.27 38.10 13.38
N LEU A 465 17.33 37.40 12.95
CA LEU A 465 17.28 36.14 12.22
C LEU A 465 17.49 34.89 13.09
N ILE A 466 17.77 35.06 14.38
CA ILE A 466 17.89 33.93 15.32
C ILE A 466 16.46 33.40 15.59
N PRO A 467 16.17 32.11 15.33
CA PRO A 467 14.85 31.56 15.61
C PRO A 467 14.57 31.69 17.11
N ARG A 468 13.40 32.25 17.45
CA ARG A 468 13.00 32.34 18.86
C ARG A 468 12.87 30.93 19.43
N PRO A 469 13.26 30.69 20.69
CA PRO A 469 13.25 29.34 21.28
C PRO A 469 11.87 28.68 21.19
N TRP A 470 10.80 29.46 21.33
CA TRP A 470 9.43 28.96 21.18
C TRP A 470 9.11 28.43 19.77
N GLN A 471 9.75 28.94 18.72
CA GLN A 471 9.59 28.42 17.36
C GLN A 471 10.18 27.02 17.23
N VAL A 472 11.35 26.79 17.85
CA VAL A 472 11.97 25.47 17.87
C VAL A 472 11.13 24.51 18.71
N VAL A 473 10.66 24.96 19.88
CA VAL A 473 9.78 24.17 20.76
C VAL A 473 8.47 23.80 20.07
N SER A 474 7.79 24.74 19.39
CA SER A 474 6.53 24.45 18.69
C SER A 474 6.70 23.45 17.54
N LEU A 475 7.80 23.53 16.77
CA LEU A 475 8.09 22.55 15.73
C LEU A 475 8.42 21.16 16.31
N LEU A 476 9.17 21.10 17.42
CA LEU A 476 9.50 19.83 18.09
C LEU A 476 8.26 19.18 18.71
N VAL A 477 7.42 19.97 19.39
CA VAL A 477 6.14 19.50 19.94
C VAL A 477 5.23 19.00 18.82
N GLY A 478 5.16 19.70 17.69
CA GLY A 478 4.39 19.25 16.53
C GLY A 478 4.89 17.95 15.93
N LEU A 479 6.22 17.77 15.83
CA LEU A 479 6.82 16.53 15.36
C LEU A 479 6.51 15.36 16.30
N ILE A 480 6.69 15.54 17.61
CA ILE A 480 6.39 14.51 18.61
C ILE A 480 4.90 14.15 18.57
N ALA A 481 4.02 15.14 18.53
CA ALA A 481 2.57 14.91 18.42
C ALA A 481 2.19 14.16 17.14
N ALA A 482 2.83 14.46 16.00
CA ALA A 482 2.59 13.76 14.74
C ALA A 482 3.02 12.28 14.81
N LEU A 483 4.22 12.02 15.35
CA LEU A 483 4.75 10.65 15.49
C LEU A 483 3.90 9.82 16.46
N THR A 484 3.55 10.38 17.62
CA THR A 484 2.68 9.71 18.60
C THR A 484 1.27 9.52 18.04
N GLY A 485 0.73 10.50 17.31
CA GLY A 485 -0.58 10.40 16.66
C GLY A 485 -0.62 9.30 15.59
N ALA A 486 0.43 9.17 14.78
CA ALA A 486 0.57 8.08 13.82
C ALA A 486 0.70 6.71 14.50
N PHE A 487 1.40 6.64 15.63
CA PHE A 487 1.48 5.42 16.44
C PHE A 487 0.14 5.01 17.06
N CYS A 488 -0.61 5.97 17.64
CA CYS A 488 -1.98 5.72 18.11
C CYS A 488 -2.92 5.27 16.99
N LEU A 489 -2.75 5.81 15.77
CA LEU A 489 -3.51 5.35 14.59
C LEU A 489 -3.20 3.88 14.28
N ALA A 490 -1.93 3.49 14.35
CA ALA A 490 -1.50 2.11 14.12
C ALA A 490 -2.06 1.15 15.19
N LEU A 491 -2.30 1.64 16.41
CA LEU A 491 -2.96 0.89 17.49
C LEU A 491 -4.50 0.90 17.41
N GLY A 492 -5.10 1.55 16.40
CA GLY A 492 -6.55 1.63 16.22
C GLY A 492 -7.25 2.68 17.12
N GLN A 493 -6.50 3.53 17.84
CA GLN A 493 -7.05 4.56 18.72
C GLN A 493 -7.40 5.84 17.95
N MET A 494 -8.51 5.80 17.21
CA MET A 494 -8.90 6.88 16.28
C MET A 494 -9.03 8.26 16.94
N ALA A 495 -9.66 8.36 18.12
CA ALA A 495 -9.86 9.63 18.81
C ALA A 495 -8.54 10.26 19.29
N ALA A 496 -7.66 9.46 19.89
CA ALA A 496 -6.34 9.90 20.33
C ALA A 496 -5.46 10.32 19.16
N SER A 497 -5.49 9.55 18.06
CA SER A 497 -4.77 9.88 16.84
C SER A 497 -5.25 11.21 16.24
N ALA A 498 -6.56 11.40 16.08
CA ALA A 498 -7.13 12.61 15.53
C ALA A 498 -6.76 13.86 16.34
N ALA A 499 -6.83 13.77 17.68
CA ALA A 499 -6.45 14.86 18.57
C ALA A 499 -4.95 15.21 18.47
N LEU A 500 -4.08 14.20 18.44
CA LEU A 500 -2.63 14.39 18.34
C LEU A 500 -2.20 14.92 16.97
N LEU A 501 -2.83 14.47 15.89
CA LEU A 501 -2.58 14.99 14.54
C LEU A 501 -3.08 16.43 14.39
N ALA A 502 -4.23 16.78 14.97
CA ALA A 502 -4.71 18.15 15.02
C ALA A 502 -3.76 19.06 15.82
N LEU A 503 -3.27 18.60 16.97
CA LEU A 503 -2.26 19.30 17.76
C LEU A 503 -0.97 19.51 16.98
N ALA A 504 -0.52 18.50 16.23
CA ALA A 504 0.65 18.60 15.37
C ALA A 504 0.47 19.70 14.31
N VAL A 505 -0.68 19.72 13.62
CA VAL A 505 -0.99 20.75 12.61
C VAL A 505 -1.00 22.14 13.23
N LEU A 506 -1.63 22.32 14.40
CA LEU A 506 -1.71 23.61 15.09
C LEU A 506 -0.35 24.12 15.54
N THR A 507 0.48 23.25 16.11
CA THR A 507 1.81 23.62 16.61
C THR A 507 2.80 23.85 15.47
N PHE A 508 2.74 23.08 14.38
CA PHE A 508 3.45 23.39 13.13
C PHE A 508 3.00 24.73 12.56
N ALA A 509 1.69 24.98 12.45
CA ALA A 509 1.17 26.25 11.96
C ALA A 509 1.62 27.43 12.82
N ALA A 510 1.65 27.29 14.15
CA ALA A 510 2.17 28.31 15.07
C ALA A 510 3.69 28.55 14.87
N GLY A 511 4.46 27.47 14.73
CA GLY A 511 5.90 27.51 14.47
C GLY A 511 6.26 28.11 13.11
N LEU A 512 5.42 27.93 12.08
CA LEU A 512 5.59 28.50 10.75
C LEU A 512 5.07 29.94 10.63
N ARG A 513 3.92 30.26 11.25
CA ARG A 513 3.26 31.57 11.18
C ARG A 513 3.98 32.63 12.01
N SER A 514 4.71 32.19 13.03
CA SER A 514 5.63 33.05 13.73
C SER A 514 6.73 33.50 12.79
N ARG A 515 6.58 34.73 12.31
CA ARG A 515 7.60 35.42 11.55
C ARG A 515 8.85 35.52 12.42
N GLY A 516 9.78 34.56 12.25
CA GLY A 516 11.20 34.82 12.50
C GLY A 516 11.55 36.04 11.66
N GLY A 517 12.33 36.97 12.21
CA GLY A 517 12.43 38.35 11.74
C GLY A 517 12.67 38.48 10.24
N ARG A 518 12.25 39.63 9.69
CA ARG A 518 12.30 40.01 8.26
C ARG A 518 13.32 39.17 7.50
N ALA A 519 12.82 38.12 6.84
CA ALA A 519 13.64 37.12 6.18
C ALA A 519 14.65 37.82 5.26
N LEU A 520 15.92 37.42 5.37
CA LEU A 520 16.95 37.77 4.38
C LEU A 520 16.33 37.54 3.01
N ARG A 521 16.16 38.62 2.25
CA ARG A 521 15.57 38.55 0.91
C ARG A 521 16.56 37.81 0.02
N ARG A 522 16.50 36.48 0.03
CA ARG A 522 17.38 35.60 -0.75
C ARG A 522 17.21 36.00 -2.21
N THR A 523 18.24 36.59 -2.79
CA THR A 523 18.26 36.91 -4.21
C THR A 523 18.39 35.60 -4.98
N ARG A 524 17.28 35.14 -5.53
CA ARG A 524 17.26 33.94 -6.37
C ARG A 524 17.55 34.36 -7.80
N TYR A 525 18.63 33.80 -8.35
CA TYR A 525 19.05 34.08 -9.73
C TYR A 525 17.96 33.75 -10.77
N ARG A 526 17.07 32.79 -10.48
CA ARG A 526 15.86 32.49 -11.26
C ARG A 526 14.89 31.67 -10.39
N ASP A 527 13.68 32.17 -10.17
CA ASP A 527 12.63 31.36 -9.55
C ASP A 527 12.03 30.41 -10.59
N PRO A 528 11.92 29.11 -10.30
CA PRO A 528 11.15 28.21 -11.13
C PRO A 528 9.66 28.60 -11.01
N LEU A 529 9.14 29.24 -12.05
CA LEU A 529 7.70 29.42 -12.19
C LEU A 529 7.10 28.06 -12.53
N TRP A 530 6.06 27.68 -11.78
CA TRP A 530 5.24 26.51 -12.09
C TRP A 530 4.45 26.81 -13.37
N GLU A 531 4.69 26.00 -14.39
CA GLU A 531 3.93 26.05 -15.62
C GLU A 531 2.77 25.04 -15.56
N ARG A 532 1.97 24.97 -16.63
CA ARG A 532 0.85 24.03 -16.71
C ARG A 532 1.25 22.57 -16.42
N PRO A 533 2.41 22.07 -16.90
CA PRO A 533 2.92 20.74 -16.57
C PRO A 533 2.98 20.41 -15.07
N GLU A 534 3.58 21.30 -14.28
CA GLU A 534 3.79 21.09 -12.85
C GLU A 534 2.45 21.06 -12.10
N TRP A 535 1.51 21.93 -12.47
CA TRP A 535 0.17 21.96 -11.88
C TRP A 535 -0.65 20.71 -12.21
N ILE A 536 -0.58 20.20 -13.44
CA ILE A 536 -1.30 18.98 -13.84
C ILE A 536 -0.77 17.78 -13.06
N VAL A 537 0.57 17.60 -13.00
CA VAL A 537 1.18 16.48 -12.29
C VAL A 537 0.91 16.55 -10.80
N SER A 538 1.09 17.72 -10.18
CA SER A 538 0.85 17.89 -8.74
C SER A 538 -0.62 17.74 -8.39
N GLY A 539 -1.54 18.30 -9.20
CA GLY A 539 -2.98 18.16 -9.00
C GLY A 539 -3.46 16.71 -9.14
N ALA A 540 -2.97 15.99 -10.15
CA ALA A 540 -3.26 14.57 -10.32
C ALA A 540 -2.75 13.73 -9.13
N ALA A 541 -1.52 13.97 -8.68
CA ALA A 541 -0.95 13.26 -7.54
C ALA A 541 -1.68 13.56 -6.22
N ILE A 542 -2.07 14.82 -5.97
CA ILE A 542 -2.86 15.20 -4.79
C ILE A 542 -4.26 14.59 -4.84
N ALA A 543 -4.88 14.52 -6.01
CA ALA A 543 -6.18 13.88 -6.18
C ALA A 543 -6.10 12.38 -5.85
N VAL A 544 -5.06 11.68 -6.33
CA VAL A 544 -4.78 10.27 -6.00
C VAL A 544 -4.60 10.10 -4.48
N LEU A 545 -3.73 10.90 -3.87
CA LEU A 545 -3.51 10.89 -2.41
C LEU A 545 -4.80 11.11 -1.61
N THR A 546 -5.65 12.03 -2.08
CA THR A 546 -6.93 12.34 -1.43
C THR A 546 -7.89 11.16 -1.52
N VAL A 547 -8.00 10.53 -2.70
CA VAL A 547 -8.81 9.32 -2.90
C VAL A 547 -8.30 8.18 -2.02
N GLU A 548 -6.97 7.97 -1.96
CA GLU A 548 -6.38 6.95 -1.10
C GLU A 548 -6.71 7.18 0.38
N ILE A 549 -6.54 8.39 0.90
CA ILE A 549 -6.83 8.73 2.30
C ILE A 549 -8.33 8.57 2.61
N VAL A 550 -9.20 9.01 1.70
CA VAL A 550 -10.66 8.87 1.87
C VAL A 550 -11.07 7.40 1.88
N ILE A 551 -10.55 6.59 0.96
CA ILE A 551 -10.85 5.14 0.93
C ILE A 551 -10.26 4.44 2.15
N LEU A 552 -9.05 4.81 2.59
CA LEU A 552 -8.47 4.26 3.81
C LEU A 552 -9.33 4.55 5.05
N ALA A 553 -10.03 5.69 5.08
CA ALA A 553 -10.92 6.06 6.18
C ALA A 553 -12.30 5.38 6.10
N LEU A 554 -12.83 5.16 4.89
CA LEU A 554 -14.15 4.56 4.67
C LEU A 554 -14.11 3.02 4.68
N ASP A 555 -13.10 2.44 4.05
CA ASP A 555 -12.91 1.00 3.90
C ASP A 555 -11.41 0.63 3.92
N PRO A 556 -10.84 0.40 5.12
CA PRO A 556 -9.45 -0.04 5.25
C PRO A 556 -9.16 -1.39 4.59
N ALA A 557 -10.19 -2.22 4.35
CA ALA A 557 -10.02 -3.53 3.74
C ALA A 557 -9.68 -3.43 2.25
N ALA A 558 -10.02 -2.33 1.58
CA ALA A 558 -9.73 -2.11 0.16
C ALA A 558 -8.22 -2.21 -0.19
N PHE A 559 -7.32 -1.88 0.75
CA PHE A 559 -5.86 -1.99 0.53
C PHE A 559 -5.28 -3.33 0.96
N ARG A 560 -5.99 -4.08 1.80
CA ARG A 560 -5.48 -5.31 2.44
C ARG A 560 -5.95 -6.53 1.66
N TYR A 561 -5.05 -7.49 1.51
CA TYR A 561 -5.37 -8.81 1.00
C TYR A 561 -4.44 -9.79 1.67
N GLU A 562 -5.02 -10.81 2.30
CA GLU A 562 -4.30 -11.86 3.00
C GLU A 562 -4.67 -13.20 2.34
N PRO A 563 -3.73 -13.87 1.66
CA PRO A 563 -3.97 -15.14 0.97
C PRO A 563 -4.10 -16.34 1.92
N TYR A 564 -4.04 -16.12 3.23
CA TYR A 564 -4.08 -17.18 4.23
C TYR A 564 -5.34 -17.06 5.10
N PRO A 565 -5.89 -18.18 5.61
CA PRO A 565 -5.54 -19.56 5.30
C PRO A 565 -6.16 -20.08 3.99
N THR A 566 -7.24 -19.46 3.52
CA THR A 566 -7.95 -19.84 2.29
C THR A 566 -7.80 -18.78 1.21
N LEU A 567 -7.70 -19.23 -0.04
CA LEU A 567 -7.56 -18.31 -1.17
C LEU A 567 -8.91 -17.72 -1.57
N THR A 568 -9.21 -16.52 -1.09
CA THR A 568 -10.44 -15.79 -1.46
C THR A 568 -10.18 -14.77 -2.57
N ALA A 569 -11.25 -14.39 -3.28
CA ALA A 569 -11.17 -13.35 -4.29
C ALA A 569 -10.85 -11.98 -3.63
N PRO A 570 -9.83 -11.25 -4.10
CA PRO A 570 -9.46 -9.96 -3.55
C PRO A 570 -10.57 -8.92 -3.81
N ALA A 571 -10.89 -8.11 -2.80
CA ALA A 571 -11.84 -7.01 -2.92
C ALA A 571 -11.38 -5.98 -3.98
N ILE A 572 -12.34 -5.44 -4.73
CA ILE A 572 -12.11 -4.52 -5.83
C ILE A 572 -12.72 -3.16 -5.52
N ALA A 573 -11.88 -2.16 -5.34
CA ALA A 573 -12.28 -0.76 -5.28
C ALA A 573 -12.07 -0.09 -6.64
N LEU A 574 -13.08 -0.12 -7.51
CA LEU A 574 -13.07 0.57 -8.81
C LEU A 574 -12.63 2.05 -8.74
N PRO A 575 -13.11 2.90 -7.79
CA PRO A 575 -12.67 4.29 -7.72
C PRO A 575 -11.16 4.42 -7.43
N LEU A 576 -10.60 3.50 -6.65
CA LEU A 576 -9.18 3.46 -6.33
C LEU A 576 -8.35 3.10 -7.56
N LEU A 577 -8.78 2.10 -8.33
CA LEU A 577 -8.11 1.70 -9.59
C LEU A 577 -8.14 2.81 -10.64
N ALA A 578 -9.28 3.49 -10.79
CA ALA A 578 -9.41 4.63 -11.69
C ALA A 578 -8.48 5.79 -11.28
N ALA A 579 -8.38 6.07 -9.97
CA ALA A 579 -7.48 7.09 -9.45
C ALA A 579 -6.02 6.80 -9.79
N PHE A 580 -5.53 5.56 -9.65
CA PHE A 580 -4.15 5.22 -10.00
C PHE A 580 -3.80 5.46 -11.48
N GLY A 581 -4.78 5.47 -12.39
CA GLY A 581 -4.57 5.91 -13.76
C GLY A 581 -4.04 7.35 -13.88
N LEU A 582 -4.39 8.24 -12.92
CA LEU A 582 -3.88 9.61 -12.86
C LEU A 582 -2.39 9.69 -12.52
N LEU A 583 -1.79 8.63 -11.93
CA LEU A 583 -0.34 8.56 -11.72
C LEU A 583 0.45 8.53 -13.04
N LEU A 584 -0.18 8.27 -14.18
CA LEU A 584 0.45 8.41 -15.50
C LEU A 584 0.62 9.87 -15.96
N ALA A 585 0.14 10.86 -15.19
CA ALA A 585 0.24 12.27 -15.56
C ALA A 585 1.65 12.75 -15.97
N PRO A 586 2.76 12.37 -15.28
CA PRO A 586 4.10 12.78 -15.72
C PRO A 586 4.49 12.23 -17.10
N ALA A 587 4.02 11.04 -17.46
CA ALA A 587 4.23 10.46 -18.78
C ALA A 587 3.39 11.18 -19.85
N ALA A 588 2.21 11.66 -19.49
CA ALA A 588 1.29 12.36 -20.40
C ALA A 588 1.78 13.79 -20.75
N VAL A 589 2.40 14.46 -19.79
CA VAL A 589 2.78 15.87 -19.87
C VAL A 589 4.16 16.08 -20.51
N ARG A 590 5.04 15.07 -20.51
CA ARG A 590 6.34 15.14 -21.19
C ARG A 590 6.19 14.89 -22.69
N PRO A 591 6.77 15.76 -23.56
CA PRO A 591 6.70 15.61 -25.01
C PRO A 591 7.50 14.41 -25.53
#